data_AF-A0A3N5KGQ2-F1
#
_entry.id   AF-A0A3N5KGQ2-F1
#
_cell.length_a   1.000
_cell.length_b   1.000
_cell.length_c   1.000
_cell.angle_alpha   90.00
_cell.angle_beta   90.00
_cell.angle_gamma   90.00
#
_symmetry.space_group_name_H-M   'P 1'
#
loop_
_entity.id
_entity.type
_entity.pdbx_description
1 polymer ?
#
loop_
_entity_poly.entity_id
_entity_poly.type
_entity_poly.pdbx_seq_one_letter_code
_entity_poly.pdbx_strand_id
1 'polypeptide(L)'
;MTRRFRRSVAALITASLLALGVVTASPAAAASFTWTGAGGSTWTTASSWSPNGVPTNGDVLTFPTGASSLSNQNNLPSGTSVTLNFTGAGYIIGGVSVLDPQAITQGVAGTNQIFTPITGTIGNLPVTVAAGGTLALNGPTGGPFSLTKAGAGTLVLGGQNFYTGGTVLGAGSLIVNGSINSSQTQVQSGVLGGSGSTLGVTATAGTISPGDNGAGILTVNGALALNAGVTVSLDILGAAQGTLHDALRVTNGVSLANATLALVGTFLGPTNQTFTIIDNTSASAISGTFLNLPEGAVFTAANGVSYRITYVGGTGNDVVLTQSGKSPIRLEGPDRIDTAIAVSKSSFPTAGSANAVVLARGDLFPDALAGAPLAVNKGGPLLLTASGALDPRTLAEIQRVLTPGKNLFVLGGDVALSQAIFNQLQTLGYLVTRLGGADRFETAVVIASNGLGNPATILLATGLNFPDALSGGAAAAKVSGAILLTNGTTQAAATSAYLASRASATVFALGGPAAAAQPSASAIIGVDRYATAVQVAQRFFVSPNPANVGLASGTNFPDGLTGGAHIGKLGGPLLLSDPNALPAVVNSYLVGINSTITGAFIYGGPAAISANVATQYRTAIGG
;
A
#
# COMPACT_ATOMS: atom_id res chain seq x y z
N MET A 1 20.36 -100.54 41.77
CA MET A 1 20.05 -100.85 43.19
C MET A 1 19.02 -99.84 43.67
N THR A 2 17.72 -100.17 43.63
CA THR A 2 16.89 -100.58 44.79
C THR A 2 16.71 -99.45 45.81
N ARG A 3 15.52 -98.97 46.19
CA ARG A 3 14.17 -99.55 46.20
C ARG A 3 13.11 -98.43 46.36
N ARG A 4 11.97 -98.62 45.70
CA ARG A 4 10.66 -98.03 46.04
C ARG A 4 10.13 -98.62 47.35
N PHE A 5 9.38 -97.84 48.13
CA PHE A 5 8.26 -98.36 48.93
C PHE A 5 7.05 -97.42 48.82
N ARG A 6 5.92 -98.02 48.44
CA ARG A 6 4.56 -97.44 48.40
C ARG A 6 3.93 -97.54 49.79
N ARG A 7 2.98 -96.66 50.11
CA ARG A 7 1.63 -97.04 50.56
C ARG A 7 0.66 -95.85 50.49
N SER A 8 -0.48 -96.12 49.87
CA SER A 8 -1.64 -95.26 49.69
C SER A 8 -2.55 -95.29 50.92
N VAL A 9 -3.19 -94.16 51.25
CA VAL A 9 -4.57 -94.12 51.79
C VAL A 9 -5.24 -92.85 51.25
N ALA A 10 -6.43 -93.03 50.67
CA ALA A 10 -7.29 -91.97 50.18
C ALA A 10 -8.13 -91.37 51.32
N ALA A 11 -8.29 -90.05 51.33
CA ALA A 11 -9.39 -89.38 52.04
C ALA A 11 -9.84 -88.17 51.20
N LEU A 12 -11.12 -88.20 50.83
CA LEU A 12 -11.84 -87.18 50.08
C LEU A 12 -12.20 -86.02 51.02
N ILE A 13 -11.71 -84.80 50.79
CA ILE A 13 -12.29 -83.56 51.34
C ILE A 13 -12.20 -82.46 50.29
N THR A 14 -13.36 -82.01 49.82
CA THR A 14 -13.61 -80.78 49.06
C THR A 14 -13.62 -79.56 50.00
N ALA A 15 -12.90 -78.48 49.64
CA ALA A 15 -13.42 -77.08 49.66
C ALA A 15 -12.31 -76.02 49.42
N SER A 16 -12.56 -75.21 48.38
CA SER A 16 -12.32 -73.75 48.29
C SER A 16 -10.89 -73.21 48.16
N LEU A 17 -10.44 -73.07 46.91
CA LEU A 17 -9.41 -72.12 46.48
C LEU A 17 -10.02 -70.72 46.36
N LEU A 18 -9.57 -69.76 47.17
CA LEU A 18 -9.86 -68.34 46.97
C LEU A 18 -8.91 -67.82 45.87
N ALA A 19 -9.38 -67.76 44.64
CA ALA A 19 -8.66 -67.12 43.54
C ALA A 19 -8.74 -65.60 43.72
N LEU A 20 -7.61 -64.96 44.06
CA LEU A 20 -7.46 -63.51 44.02
C LEU A 20 -7.43 -63.09 42.54
N GLY A 21 -8.60 -62.78 41.99
CA GLY A 21 -8.73 -62.24 40.64
C GLY A 21 -8.12 -60.83 40.61
N VAL A 22 -6.92 -60.71 40.04
CA VAL A 22 -6.47 -59.42 39.51
C VAL A 22 -7.36 -59.12 38.32
N VAL A 23 -8.40 -58.33 38.56
CA VAL A 23 -9.16 -57.69 37.49
C VAL A 23 -8.21 -56.69 36.85
N THR A 24 -7.53 -57.06 35.76
CA THR A 24 -7.04 -56.06 34.83
C THR A 24 -8.28 -55.42 34.21
N ALA A 25 -8.66 -54.25 34.70
CA ALA A 25 -9.69 -53.45 34.06
C ALA A 25 -9.29 -53.28 32.58
N SER A 26 -10.13 -53.74 31.67
CA SER A 26 -10.06 -53.34 30.27
C SER A 26 -10.03 -51.80 30.24
N PRO A 27 -9.18 -51.14 29.44
CA PRO A 27 -9.22 -49.69 29.34
C PRO A 27 -10.66 -49.29 28.97
N ALA A 28 -11.25 -48.42 29.80
CA ALA A 28 -12.57 -47.86 29.50
C ALA A 28 -12.50 -47.23 28.10
N ALA A 29 -13.47 -47.55 27.24
CA ALA A 29 -13.54 -46.97 25.91
C ALA A 29 -13.64 -45.44 26.02
N ALA A 30 -12.85 -44.72 25.21
CA ALA A 30 -12.91 -43.27 25.13
C ALA A 30 -14.35 -42.80 24.90
N ALA A 31 -14.86 -41.93 25.77
CA ALA A 31 -16.18 -41.35 25.66
C ALA A 31 -16.14 -40.04 24.85
N SER A 32 -17.29 -39.64 24.31
CA SER A 32 -17.46 -38.35 23.63
C SER A 32 -18.31 -37.42 24.47
N PHE A 33 -17.77 -36.25 24.80
CA PHE A 33 -18.45 -35.19 25.54
C PHE A 33 -18.65 -33.96 24.65
N THR A 34 -19.87 -33.46 24.59
CA THR A 34 -20.22 -32.23 23.87
C THR A 34 -20.40 -31.08 24.86
N TRP A 35 -19.66 -29.99 24.68
CA TRP A 35 -19.76 -28.81 25.51
C TRP A 35 -21.12 -28.15 25.35
N THR A 36 -21.89 -28.06 26.43
CA THR A 36 -23.17 -27.32 26.47
C THR A 36 -22.97 -25.94 27.05
N GLY A 37 -22.05 -25.79 28.02
CA GLY A 37 -21.84 -24.58 28.80
C GLY A 37 -23.00 -24.23 29.75
N ALA A 38 -24.01 -25.09 29.86
CA ALA A 38 -25.21 -24.84 30.67
C ALA A 38 -24.92 -24.90 32.18
N GLY A 39 -23.94 -25.71 32.60
CA GLY A 39 -23.50 -25.83 34.00
C GLY A 39 -22.52 -24.76 34.47
N GLY A 40 -22.09 -23.83 33.60
CA GLY A 40 -21.03 -22.86 33.86
C GLY A 40 -19.83 -23.03 32.93
N SER A 41 -18.73 -22.34 33.24
CA SER A 41 -17.57 -22.19 32.34
C SER A 41 -16.41 -23.16 32.60
N THR A 42 -16.47 -24.04 33.59
CA THR A 42 -15.36 -24.95 33.96
C THR A 42 -15.56 -26.38 33.45
N TRP A 43 -14.48 -27.03 33.03
CA TRP A 43 -14.51 -28.38 32.45
C TRP A 43 -14.78 -29.50 33.46
N THR A 44 -14.50 -29.29 34.75
CA THR A 44 -14.84 -30.26 35.82
C THR A 44 -16.32 -30.25 36.22
N THR A 45 -17.13 -29.34 35.68
CA THR A 45 -18.56 -29.28 35.99
C THR A 45 -19.31 -30.24 35.08
N ALA A 46 -19.81 -31.35 35.65
CA ALA A 46 -20.44 -32.42 34.87
C ALA A 46 -21.64 -31.96 34.04
N SER A 47 -22.42 -30.99 34.52
CA SER A 47 -23.58 -30.42 33.80
C SER A 47 -23.21 -29.44 32.68
N SER A 48 -21.93 -29.10 32.50
CA SER A 48 -21.44 -28.32 31.36
C SER A 48 -21.16 -29.19 30.12
N TRP A 49 -21.30 -30.51 30.24
CA TRP A 49 -21.09 -31.48 29.18
C TRP A 49 -22.34 -32.33 28.93
N SER A 50 -22.48 -32.83 27.70
CA SER A 50 -23.47 -33.82 27.31
C SER A 50 -22.79 -35.03 26.68
N PRO A 51 -22.99 -36.27 27.19
CA PRO A 51 -23.76 -36.60 28.40
C PRO A 51 -23.15 -35.96 29.67
N ASN A 52 -23.95 -35.83 30.73
CA ASN A 52 -23.45 -35.24 31.99
C ASN A 52 -22.32 -36.11 32.55
N GLY A 53 -21.13 -35.52 32.68
CA GLY A 53 -19.95 -36.20 33.19
C GLY A 53 -18.72 -35.30 33.14
N VAL A 54 -17.69 -35.66 33.89
CA VAL A 54 -16.40 -34.96 33.85
C VAL A 54 -15.49 -35.69 32.86
N PRO A 55 -14.98 -35.02 31.82
CA PRO A 55 -14.07 -35.68 30.88
C PRO A 55 -12.76 -36.12 31.53
N THR A 56 -12.20 -37.20 31.00
CA THR A 56 -11.00 -37.90 31.50
C THR A 56 -10.06 -38.27 30.36
N ASN A 57 -8.97 -38.98 30.69
CA ASN A 57 -7.97 -39.39 29.72
C ASN A 57 -8.55 -40.25 28.59
N GLY A 58 -8.29 -39.86 27.35
CA GLY A 58 -8.71 -40.53 26.12
C GLY A 58 -9.96 -39.95 25.49
N ASP A 59 -10.73 -39.13 26.21
CA ASP A 59 -12.04 -38.67 25.77
C ASP A 59 -11.98 -37.66 24.61
N VAL A 60 -13.06 -37.59 23.83
CA VAL A 60 -13.25 -36.63 22.73
C VAL A 60 -14.14 -35.48 23.21
N LEU A 61 -13.62 -34.26 23.19
CA LEU A 61 -14.34 -33.05 23.58
C LEU A 61 -14.79 -32.29 22.33
N THR A 62 -16.10 -32.22 22.12
CA THR A 62 -16.71 -31.51 21.00
C THR A 62 -17.27 -30.16 21.45
N PHE A 63 -16.91 -29.10 20.72
CA PHE A 63 -17.36 -27.73 20.92
C PHE A 63 -18.32 -27.34 19.78
N PRO A 64 -19.65 -27.43 19.98
CA PRO A 64 -20.64 -27.31 18.92
C PRO A 64 -21.10 -25.88 18.63
N THR A 65 -21.86 -25.68 17.54
CA THR A 65 -22.69 -24.47 17.44
C THR A 65 -23.76 -24.45 18.53
N GLY A 66 -24.08 -23.28 19.07
CA GLY A 66 -25.23 -23.08 19.96
C GLY A 66 -25.01 -23.44 21.44
N ALA A 67 -23.76 -23.66 21.88
CA ALA A 67 -23.47 -23.77 23.31
C ALA A 67 -23.78 -22.46 24.06
N SER A 68 -24.26 -22.57 25.30
CA SER A 68 -24.67 -21.42 26.12
C SER A 68 -23.50 -20.56 26.59
N SER A 69 -22.27 -21.11 26.61
CA SER A 69 -21.05 -20.36 26.88
C SER A 69 -19.95 -20.75 25.89
N LEU A 70 -19.39 -19.77 25.20
CA LEU A 70 -18.26 -19.96 24.28
C LEU A 70 -16.91 -19.68 24.95
N SER A 71 -16.90 -18.93 26.05
CA SER A 71 -15.72 -18.78 26.90
C SER A 71 -15.74 -19.84 28.00
N ASN A 72 -14.71 -20.67 28.05
CA ASN A 72 -14.62 -21.75 29.02
C ASN A 72 -13.17 -21.94 29.52
N GLN A 73 -13.03 -22.61 30.65
CA GLN A 73 -11.79 -22.75 31.40
C GLN A 73 -11.48 -24.23 31.59
N ASN A 74 -10.39 -24.69 30.98
CA ASN A 74 -9.82 -25.98 31.30
C ASN A 74 -9.29 -25.96 32.74
N ASN A 75 -9.93 -26.76 33.58
CA ASN A 75 -9.50 -27.03 34.95
C ASN A 75 -9.49 -28.53 35.24
N LEU A 76 -9.42 -29.37 34.20
CA LEU A 76 -9.16 -30.80 34.36
C LEU A 76 -7.78 -31.02 35.03
N PRO A 77 -7.51 -32.20 35.61
CA PRO A 77 -6.19 -32.54 36.09
C PRO A 77 -5.11 -32.24 35.05
N SER A 78 -3.99 -31.66 35.46
CA SER A 78 -2.90 -31.29 34.54
C SER A 78 -2.36 -32.53 33.80
N GLY A 79 -2.19 -32.42 32.48
CA GLY A 79 -1.79 -33.54 31.62
C GLY A 79 -2.96 -34.46 31.23
N THR A 80 -4.21 -34.04 31.45
CA THR A 80 -5.36 -34.81 30.95
C THR A 80 -5.32 -34.86 29.44
N SER A 81 -5.28 -36.07 28.89
CA SER A 81 -5.14 -36.33 27.47
C SER A 81 -6.50 -36.45 26.79
N VAL A 82 -6.79 -35.64 25.77
CA VAL A 82 -8.11 -35.61 25.10
C VAL A 82 -8.00 -35.34 23.60
N THR A 83 -9.06 -35.56 22.83
CA THR A 83 -9.17 -35.02 21.46
C THR A 83 -10.07 -33.79 21.47
N LEU A 84 -9.67 -32.70 20.81
CA LEU A 84 -10.49 -31.50 20.67
C LEU A 84 -11.12 -31.43 19.27
N ASN A 85 -12.44 -31.23 19.22
CA ASN A 85 -13.18 -31.10 17.97
C ASN A 85 -14.12 -29.88 18.01
N PHE A 86 -13.84 -28.86 17.20
CA PHE A 86 -14.70 -27.69 17.04
C PHE A 86 -15.62 -27.86 15.85
N THR A 87 -16.92 -27.96 16.14
CA THR A 87 -18.00 -27.88 15.15
C THR A 87 -18.78 -26.57 15.26
N GLY A 88 -18.45 -25.69 16.22
CA GLY A 88 -18.85 -24.29 16.29
C GLY A 88 -17.65 -23.33 16.28
N ALA A 89 -17.95 -22.03 16.16
CA ALA A 89 -16.97 -20.96 16.12
C ALA A 89 -17.20 -19.95 17.26
N GLY A 90 -16.17 -19.15 17.59
CA GLY A 90 -16.19 -18.14 18.64
C GLY A 90 -15.74 -18.64 20.01
N TYR A 91 -15.23 -19.87 20.10
CA TYR A 91 -14.76 -20.44 21.36
C TYR A 91 -13.46 -19.80 21.84
N ILE A 92 -13.42 -19.51 23.14
CA ILE A 92 -12.24 -19.07 23.87
C ILE A 92 -12.00 -20.06 25.00
N ILE A 93 -10.96 -20.88 24.87
CA ILE A 93 -10.56 -21.86 25.87
C ILE A 93 -9.39 -21.30 26.67
N GLY A 94 -9.61 -20.98 27.93
CA GLY A 94 -8.59 -20.56 28.89
C GLY A 94 -8.34 -21.59 29.99
N GLY A 95 -7.69 -21.16 31.08
CA GLY A 95 -7.34 -22.02 32.21
C GLY A 95 -5.85 -22.37 32.25
N VAL A 96 -5.36 -22.71 33.45
CA VAL A 96 -3.93 -22.91 33.74
C VAL A 96 -3.51 -24.38 33.73
N SER A 97 -4.46 -25.32 33.75
CA SER A 97 -4.18 -26.74 33.67
C SER A 97 -3.62 -27.09 32.29
N VAL A 98 -2.52 -27.83 32.27
CA VAL A 98 -1.90 -28.27 31.02
C VAL A 98 -2.80 -29.31 30.34
N LEU A 99 -3.03 -29.14 29.04
CA LEU A 99 -3.76 -30.09 28.21
C LEU A 99 -2.81 -30.95 27.38
N ASP A 100 -3.10 -32.25 27.22
CA ASP A 100 -2.38 -33.17 26.32
C ASP A 100 -3.26 -33.62 25.13
N PRO A 101 -3.52 -32.75 24.15
CA PRO A 101 -4.43 -33.07 23.07
C PRO A 101 -3.82 -34.14 22.15
N GLN A 102 -4.55 -35.21 21.87
CA GLN A 102 -4.21 -36.24 20.88
C GLN A 102 -4.41 -35.76 19.44
N ALA A 103 -5.38 -34.87 19.23
CA ALA A 103 -5.65 -34.18 17.97
C ALA A 103 -6.47 -32.91 18.24
N ILE A 104 -6.33 -31.91 17.37
CA ILE A 104 -7.18 -30.72 17.37
C ILE A 104 -7.78 -30.54 15.98
N THR A 105 -9.11 -30.61 15.88
CA THR A 105 -9.82 -30.41 14.62
C THR A 105 -10.76 -29.23 14.74
N GLN A 106 -10.70 -28.30 13.79
CA GLN A 106 -11.73 -27.30 13.56
C GLN A 106 -12.41 -27.58 12.22
N GLY A 107 -13.62 -28.12 12.28
CA GLY A 107 -14.40 -28.54 11.12
C GLY A 107 -15.25 -27.43 10.48
N VAL A 108 -15.17 -26.20 10.98
CA VAL A 108 -16.05 -25.10 10.60
C VAL A 108 -15.32 -23.78 10.35
N ALA A 109 -15.93 -22.93 9.54
CA ALA A 109 -15.49 -21.56 9.33
C ALA A 109 -15.63 -20.69 10.59
N GLY A 110 -14.89 -19.58 10.65
CA GLY A 110 -14.84 -18.69 11.81
C GLY A 110 -13.63 -18.95 12.73
N THR A 111 -13.55 -18.22 13.85
CA THR A 111 -12.34 -18.21 14.69
C THR A 111 -12.58 -18.91 16.02
N ASN A 112 -11.64 -19.76 16.43
CA ASN A 112 -11.54 -20.32 17.79
C ASN A 112 -10.16 -20.06 18.38
N GLN A 113 -10.06 -19.90 19.70
CA GLN A 113 -8.84 -19.53 20.39
C GLN A 113 -8.59 -20.41 21.62
N ILE A 114 -7.35 -20.85 21.79
CA ILE A 114 -6.88 -21.64 22.93
C ILE A 114 -5.73 -20.91 23.61
N PHE A 115 -5.94 -20.50 24.85
CA PHE A 115 -4.97 -19.85 25.74
C PHE A 115 -4.38 -20.81 26.78
N THR A 116 -5.03 -21.95 26.99
CA THR A 116 -4.55 -23.02 27.87
C THR A 116 -3.19 -23.55 27.40
N PRO A 117 -2.24 -23.82 28.31
CA PRO A 117 -1.00 -24.48 27.95
C PRO A 117 -1.24 -25.87 27.36
N ILE A 118 -0.57 -26.18 26.25
CA ILE A 118 -0.60 -27.49 25.60
C ILE A 118 0.77 -28.16 25.80
N THR A 119 0.79 -29.38 26.32
CA THR A 119 1.97 -30.23 26.25
C THR A 119 1.63 -31.64 25.79
N GLY A 120 2.60 -32.56 25.73
CA GLY A 120 2.30 -33.95 25.39
C GLY A 120 3.51 -34.79 25.05
N THR A 121 3.30 -36.09 24.90
CA THR A 121 4.33 -37.08 24.49
C THR A 121 3.93 -37.88 23.25
N ILE A 122 2.87 -37.45 22.55
CA ILE A 122 2.15 -38.21 21.52
C ILE A 122 2.91 -38.42 20.20
N GLY A 123 4.19 -38.10 20.13
CA GLY A 123 5.01 -38.18 18.93
C GLY A 123 4.68 -37.11 17.89
N ASN A 124 3.41 -36.98 17.49
CA ASN A 124 2.92 -35.97 16.56
C ASN A 124 1.52 -35.46 16.94
N LEU A 125 1.35 -34.14 17.08
CA LEU A 125 0.07 -33.45 17.24
C LEU A 125 -0.49 -33.03 15.87
N PRO A 126 -1.52 -33.71 15.35
CA PRO A 126 -2.24 -33.25 14.17
C PRO A 126 -3.20 -32.12 14.52
N VAL A 127 -3.10 -31.01 13.78
CA VAL A 127 -4.01 -29.87 13.84
C VAL A 127 -4.64 -29.66 12.48
N THR A 128 -5.95 -29.92 12.36
CA THR A 128 -6.69 -29.80 11.09
C THR A 128 -7.68 -28.65 11.17
N VAL A 129 -7.57 -27.69 10.24
CA VAL A 129 -8.49 -26.54 10.17
C VAL A 129 -9.17 -26.51 8.81
N ALA A 130 -10.51 -26.54 8.80
CA ALA A 130 -11.33 -26.49 7.59
C ALA A 130 -11.25 -25.12 6.89
N ALA A 131 -11.65 -25.07 5.62
CA ALA A 131 -11.66 -23.84 4.83
C ALA A 131 -12.49 -22.74 5.51
N GLY A 132 -11.97 -21.50 5.50
CA GLY A 132 -12.60 -20.35 6.17
C GLY A 132 -12.51 -20.38 7.71
N GLY A 133 -11.89 -21.41 8.30
CA GLY A 133 -11.65 -21.50 9.73
C GLY A 133 -10.28 -20.92 10.13
N THR A 134 -10.22 -20.33 11.31
CA THR A 134 -8.98 -19.90 11.98
C THR A 134 -8.93 -20.48 13.40
N LEU A 135 -7.91 -21.29 13.69
CA LEU A 135 -7.62 -21.75 15.04
C LEU A 135 -6.37 -21.04 15.57
N ALA A 136 -6.48 -20.33 16.68
CA ALA A 136 -5.35 -19.67 17.31
C ALA A 136 -4.91 -20.39 18.59
N LEU A 137 -3.67 -20.90 18.61
CA LEU A 137 -3.00 -21.40 19.80
C LEU A 137 -2.16 -20.26 20.39
N ASN A 138 -2.74 -19.57 21.36
CA ASN A 138 -2.16 -18.42 22.04
C ASN A 138 -1.46 -18.79 23.35
N GLY A 139 -1.79 -19.96 23.91
CA GLY A 139 -1.12 -20.53 25.07
C GLY A 139 0.28 -21.08 24.76
N PRO A 140 1.12 -21.30 25.78
CA PRO A 140 2.39 -22.00 25.60
C PRO A 140 2.15 -23.43 25.09
N THR A 141 2.87 -23.85 24.04
CA THR A 141 2.72 -25.19 23.45
C THR A 141 4.08 -25.89 23.41
N GLY A 142 4.26 -27.02 24.09
CA GLY A 142 5.58 -27.67 24.10
C GLY A 142 5.66 -29.11 24.62
N GLY A 143 6.77 -29.78 24.37
CA GLY A 143 6.92 -31.21 24.67
C GLY A 143 7.66 -31.97 23.56
N PRO A 144 8.01 -33.24 23.78
CA PRO A 144 8.72 -34.06 22.78
C PRO A 144 7.79 -34.58 21.67
N PHE A 145 7.13 -33.69 20.94
CA PHE A 145 6.28 -34.03 19.79
C PHE A 145 6.54 -33.11 18.59
N SER A 146 6.20 -33.59 17.39
CA SER A 146 6.06 -32.79 16.18
C SER A 146 4.65 -32.21 16.06
N LEU A 147 4.48 -31.09 15.36
CA LEU A 147 3.17 -30.53 15.06
C LEU A 147 2.91 -30.62 13.55
N THR A 148 1.76 -31.16 13.15
CA THR A 148 1.36 -31.21 11.73
C THR A 148 0.13 -30.34 11.50
N LYS A 149 0.26 -29.30 10.68
CA LYS A 149 -0.85 -28.47 10.21
C LYS A 149 -1.43 -29.04 8.91
N ALA A 150 -2.70 -29.43 8.97
CA ALA A 150 -3.51 -29.91 7.85
C ALA A 150 -4.80 -29.09 7.65
N GLY A 151 -5.52 -29.39 6.56
CA GLY A 151 -6.75 -28.69 6.17
C GLY A 151 -6.51 -27.29 5.57
N ALA A 152 -7.49 -26.79 4.82
CA ALA A 152 -7.36 -25.57 4.01
C ALA A 152 -7.40 -24.25 4.82
N GLY A 153 -7.80 -24.28 6.09
CA GLY A 153 -7.89 -23.10 6.95
C GLY A 153 -6.56 -22.67 7.58
N THR A 154 -6.66 -21.74 8.53
CA THR A 154 -5.51 -21.09 9.17
C THR A 154 -5.27 -21.61 10.57
N LEU A 155 -4.03 -21.97 10.88
CA LEU A 155 -3.54 -22.14 12.25
C LEU A 155 -2.65 -20.95 12.60
N VAL A 156 -2.97 -20.26 13.68
CA VAL A 156 -2.14 -19.20 14.25
C VAL A 156 -1.42 -19.74 15.48
N LEU A 157 -0.10 -19.68 15.49
CA LEU A 157 0.72 -19.89 16.67
C LEU A 157 1.09 -18.53 17.26
N GLY A 158 0.27 -18.05 18.20
CA GLY A 158 0.44 -16.74 18.84
C GLY A 158 1.28 -16.78 20.12
N GLY A 159 1.38 -17.94 20.77
CA GLY A 159 2.13 -18.14 22.01
C GLY A 159 3.60 -18.49 21.84
N GLN A 160 4.27 -18.79 22.96
CA GLN A 160 5.61 -19.39 22.97
C GLN A 160 5.50 -20.89 22.69
N ASN A 161 6.11 -21.38 21.61
CA ASN A 161 6.08 -22.79 21.27
C ASN A 161 7.48 -23.39 21.38
N PHE A 162 7.62 -24.40 22.23
CA PHE A 162 8.88 -25.01 22.65
C PHE A 162 8.85 -26.54 22.53
N TYR A 163 7.99 -27.08 21.66
CA TYR A 163 8.06 -28.49 21.26
C TYR A 163 9.30 -28.72 20.40
N THR A 164 9.86 -29.93 20.47
CA THR A 164 11.17 -30.25 19.87
C THR A 164 11.10 -31.08 18.59
N GLY A 165 9.96 -31.74 18.31
CA GLY A 165 9.72 -32.36 17.01
C GLY A 165 9.39 -31.30 15.95
N GLY A 166 9.54 -31.65 14.66
CA GLY A 166 9.34 -30.70 13.57
C GLY A 166 7.93 -30.12 13.45
N THR A 167 7.80 -28.90 12.94
CA THR A 167 6.52 -28.31 12.54
C THR A 167 6.32 -28.55 11.04
N VAL A 168 5.34 -29.36 10.65
CA VAL A 168 5.03 -29.65 9.25
C VAL A 168 3.81 -28.87 8.80
N LEU A 169 3.95 -28.04 7.77
CA LEU A 169 2.84 -27.41 7.06
C LEU A 169 2.49 -28.22 5.81
N GLY A 170 1.39 -28.98 5.90
CA GLY A 170 0.91 -29.84 4.81
C GLY A 170 -0.24 -29.24 3.98
N ALA A 171 -1.00 -28.27 4.52
CA ALA A 171 -2.06 -27.56 3.81
C ALA A 171 -2.53 -26.29 4.55
N GLY A 172 -3.18 -25.38 3.82
CA GLY A 172 -3.74 -24.13 4.35
C GLY A 172 -2.66 -23.14 4.78
N SER A 173 -2.92 -22.38 5.84
CA SER A 173 -1.98 -21.38 6.34
C SER A 173 -1.50 -21.71 7.75
N LEU A 174 -0.20 -21.50 7.99
CA LEU A 174 0.42 -21.45 9.32
C LEU A 174 0.95 -20.04 9.53
N ILE A 175 0.37 -19.32 10.49
CA ILE A 175 0.78 -17.96 10.86
C ILE A 175 1.52 -18.02 12.19
N VAL A 176 2.80 -17.67 12.19
CA VAL A 176 3.63 -17.64 13.38
C VAL A 176 3.74 -16.19 13.86
N ASN A 177 2.93 -15.81 14.85
CA ASN A 177 3.00 -14.49 15.49
C ASN A 177 3.70 -14.54 16.85
N GLY A 178 3.85 -15.73 17.42
CA GLY A 178 4.68 -16.00 18.60
C GLY A 178 6.06 -16.54 18.21
N SER A 179 6.47 -17.66 18.81
CA SER A 179 7.78 -18.28 18.56
C SER A 179 7.68 -19.80 18.37
N ILE A 180 8.49 -20.38 17.48
CA ILE A 180 8.76 -21.82 17.33
C ILE A 180 10.29 -22.04 17.31
N ASN A 181 10.98 -21.58 18.36
CA ASN A 181 12.45 -21.49 18.39
C ASN A 181 13.18 -22.80 18.72
N SER A 182 12.44 -23.88 18.96
CA SER A 182 13.01 -25.21 19.26
C SER A 182 12.65 -26.27 18.22
N SER A 183 11.96 -25.87 17.13
CA SER A 183 11.46 -26.79 16.12
C SER A 183 11.78 -26.32 14.69
N GLN A 184 12.25 -27.23 13.85
CA GLN A 184 12.43 -26.96 12.42
C GLN A 184 11.08 -26.96 11.70
N THR A 185 10.81 -25.88 10.97
CA THR A 185 9.59 -25.73 10.17
C THR A 185 9.80 -26.29 8.78
N GLN A 186 8.96 -27.24 8.39
CA GLN A 186 8.96 -27.89 7.08
C GLN A 186 7.72 -27.47 6.29
N VAL A 187 7.93 -26.70 5.22
CA VAL A 187 6.84 -26.24 4.34
C VAL A 187 6.77 -27.17 3.14
N GLN A 188 5.73 -28.02 3.13
CA GLN A 188 5.48 -28.98 2.06
C GLN A 188 4.37 -28.51 1.10
N SER A 189 3.52 -27.60 1.56
CA SER A 189 2.45 -26.94 0.79
C SER A 189 1.95 -25.72 1.58
N GLY A 190 0.92 -25.03 1.10
CA GLY A 190 0.25 -23.95 1.84
C GLY A 190 1.07 -22.68 1.98
N VAL A 191 0.72 -21.86 2.98
CA VAL A 191 1.37 -20.56 3.26
C VAL A 191 1.95 -20.56 4.68
N LEU A 192 3.26 -20.32 4.80
CA LEU A 192 3.90 -19.94 6.06
C LEU A 192 3.98 -18.42 6.13
N GLY A 193 3.42 -17.82 7.18
CA GLY A 193 3.49 -16.39 7.41
C GLY A 193 3.58 -16.00 8.88
N GLY A 194 3.21 -14.76 9.18
CA GLY A 194 3.30 -14.14 10.49
C GLY A 194 4.55 -13.28 10.70
N SER A 195 4.60 -12.59 11.83
CA SER A 195 5.67 -11.65 12.20
C SER A 195 6.51 -12.13 13.39
N GLY A 196 6.41 -13.41 13.73
CA GLY A 196 7.07 -14.06 14.85
C GLY A 196 8.44 -14.64 14.49
N SER A 197 8.83 -15.68 15.23
CA SER A 197 10.14 -16.33 15.07
C SER A 197 10.07 -17.85 14.95
N THR A 198 11.00 -18.42 14.19
CA THR A 198 11.16 -19.87 14.00
C THR A 198 12.62 -20.28 14.19
N LEU A 199 12.90 -21.54 14.56
CA LEU A 199 14.29 -22.02 14.62
C LEU A 199 14.92 -22.10 13.25
N GLY A 200 14.23 -22.64 12.26
CA GLY A 200 14.74 -22.87 10.92
C GLY A 200 13.61 -23.22 9.97
N VAL A 201 13.77 -22.92 8.69
CA VAL A 201 12.75 -23.17 7.67
C VAL A 201 13.36 -23.96 6.53
N THR A 202 12.75 -25.09 6.20
CA THR A 202 13.03 -25.87 4.99
C THR A 202 11.74 -25.98 4.19
N ALA A 203 11.73 -25.39 3.00
CA ALA A 203 10.56 -25.36 2.14
C ALA A 203 10.83 -26.10 0.83
N THR A 204 10.02 -27.12 0.55
CA THR A 204 10.09 -27.89 -0.70
C THR A 204 9.06 -27.43 -1.72
N ALA A 205 7.94 -26.89 -1.25
CA ALA A 205 6.89 -26.26 -2.05
C ALA A 205 6.10 -25.24 -1.20
N GLY A 206 5.06 -24.63 -1.76
CA GLY A 206 4.20 -23.67 -1.05
C GLY A 206 4.75 -22.24 -1.09
N THR A 207 4.21 -21.40 -0.20
CA THR A 207 4.52 -19.96 -0.15
C THR A 207 5.07 -19.56 1.20
N ILE A 208 6.14 -18.76 1.19
CA ILE A 208 6.61 -18.00 2.35
C ILE A 208 6.13 -16.57 2.18
N SER A 209 5.31 -16.09 3.11
CA SER A 209 4.70 -14.76 3.08
C SER A 209 4.75 -14.17 4.49
N PRO A 210 5.84 -13.49 4.88
CA PRO A 210 5.92 -12.77 6.15
C PRO A 210 4.70 -11.86 6.37
N GLY A 211 4.39 -11.58 7.64
CA GLY A 211 3.23 -10.76 8.00
C GLY A 211 1.92 -11.51 8.16
N ASP A 212 0.91 -10.80 8.65
CA ASP A 212 -0.43 -11.33 8.95
C ASP A 212 -1.47 -10.24 8.62
N ASN A 213 -2.00 -10.29 7.39
CA ASN A 213 -2.86 -9.24 6.81
C ASN A 213 -2.18 -7.87 6.65
N GLY A 214 -0.91 -7.88 6.29
CA GLY A 214 -0.10 -6.71 5.99
C GLY A 214 1.39 -7.02 6.17
N ALA A 215 2.22 -6.00 5.93
CA ALA A 215 3.67 -6.16 5.98
C ALA A 215 4.18 -6.61 7.36
N GLY A 216 5.17 -7.50 7.38
CA GLY A 216 5.78 -8.03 8.61
C GLY A 216 7.19 -8.57 8.43
N ILE A 217 7.83 -8.95 9.54
CA ILE A 217 9.13 -9.62 9.54
C ILE A 217 8.97 -11.01 10.15
N LEU A 218 9.18 -12.04 9.33
CA LEU A 218 9.31 -13.41 9.86
C LEU A 218 10.78 -13.66 10.16
N THR A 219 11.09 -13.95 11.43
CA THR A 219 12.46 -14.22 11.88
C THR A 219 12.76 -15.72 11.83
N VAL A 220 13.86 -16.10 11.19
CA VAL A 220 14.39 -17.45 11.13
C VAL A 220 15.72 -17.45 11.88
N ASN A 221 15.69 -17.95 13.12
CA ASN A 221 16.83 -17.99 14.05
C ASN A 221 17.90 -19.04 13.68
N GLY A 222 17.79 -19.63 12.50
CA GLY A 222 18.64 -20.69 11.99
C GLY A 222 18.67 -20.64 10.47
N ALA A 223 18.85 -21.79 9.82
CA ALA A 223 18.98 -21.85 8.36
C ALA A 223 17.63 -21.66 7.66
N LEU A 224 17.65 -20.88 6.57
CA LEU A 224 16.56 -20.77 5.60
C LEU A 224 16.95 -21.51 4.31
N ALA A 225 16.24 -22.57 3.97
CA ALA A 225 16.46 -23.35 2.75
C ALA A 225 15.19 -23.42 1.90
N LEU A 226 15.22 -22.82 0.69
CA LEU A 226 14.09 -22.72 -0.23
C LEU A 226 14.39 -23.43 -1.55
N ASN A 227 13.55 -24.40 -1.92
CA ASN A 227 13.67 -25.14 -3.18
C ASN A 227 12.89 -24.48 -4.33
N ALA A 228 13.09 -24.98 -5.56
CA ALA A 228 12.47 -24.43 -6.77
C ALA A 228 10.93 -24.42 -6.78
N GLY A 229 10.28 -25.30 -6.00
CA GLY A 229 8.82 -25.34 -5.86
C GLY A 229 8.22 -24.26 -4.96
N VAL A 230 9.06 -23.41 -4.34
CA VAL A 230 8.66 -22.43 -3.34
C VAL A 230 8.46 -21.06 -3.97
N THR A 231 7.42 -20.35 -3.55
CA THR A 231 7.24 -18.91 -3.82
C THR A 231 7.52 -18.11 -2.56
N VAL A 232 8.33 -17.05 -2.66
CA VAL A 232 8.45 -16.01 -1.64
C VAL A 232 7.57 -14.85 -2.08
N SER A 233 6.47 -14.62 -1.37
CA SER A 233 5.51 -13.56 -1.65
C SER A 233 5.71 -12.44 -0.65
N LEU A 234 5.91 -11.21 -1.12
CA LEU A 234 6.23 -10.06 -0.27
C LEU A 234 5.35 -8.86 -0.60
N ASP A 235 4.71 -8.29 0.41
CA ASP A 235 4.05 -7.00 0.36
C ASP A 235 5.09 -5.88 0.28
N ILE A 236 4.95 -4.99 -0.71
CA ILE A 236 5.71 -3.75 -0.88
C ILE A 236 4.70 -2.58 -0.87
N LEU A 237 4.29 -2.18 0.33
CA LEU A 237 3.33 -1.10 0.59
C LEU A 237 4.03 0.24 0.89
N GLY A 238 5.33 0.23 1.17
CA GLY A 238 6.14 1.40 1.48
C GLY A 238 7.58 1.06 1.88
N ALA A 239 8.39 2.09 2.11
CA ALA A 239 9.83 1.92 2.35
C ALA A 239 10.20 1.38 3.74
N ALA A 240 9.30 1.41 4.72
CA ALA A 240 9.61 0.98 6.09
C ALA A 240 9.54 -0.56 6.23
N GLN A 241 10.66 -1.21 6.50
CA GLN A 241 10.74 -2.67 6.65
C GLN A 241 9.89 -3.14 7.84
N GLY A 242 9.19 -4.26 7.65
CA GLY A 242 8.37 -4.91 8.68
C GLY A 242 7.06 -4.23 9.04
N THR A 243 6.79 -3.05 8.48
CA THR A 243 5.57 -2.26 8.72
C THR A 243 4.89 -1.82 7.43
N LEU A 244 5.70 -1.54 6.40
CA LEU A 244 5.24 -1.19 5.06
C LEU A 244 5.83 -2.10 3.98
N HIS A 245 6.84 -2.92 4.25
CA HIS A 245 7.18 -4.03 3.38
C HIS A 245 7.62 -5.28 4.15
N ASP A 246 7.37 -6.43 3.56
CA ASP A 246 7.77 -7.72 4.13
C ASP A 246 9.27 -7.93 4.09
N ALA A 247 9.77 -8.64 5.10
CA ALA A 247 11.13 -9.17 5.08
C ALA A 247 11.24 -10.53 5.79
N LEU A 248 12.21 -11.31 5.34
CA LEU A 248 12.73 -12.45 6.09
C LEU A 248 14.01 -12.03 6.79
N ARG A 249 14.08 -12.19 8.12
CA ARG A 249 15.32 -12.01 8.87
C ARG A 249 15.92 -13.35 9.20
N VAL A 250 17.14 -13.64 8.76
CA VAL A 250 17.76 -14.96 8.87
C VAL A 250 19.10 -14.86 9.56
N THR A 251 19.33 -15.67 10.59
CA THR A 251 20.54 -15.55 11.44
C THR A 251 21.60 -16.62 11.18
N ASN A 252 21.30 -17.69 10.42
CA ASN A 252 22.25 -18.77 10.18
C ASN A 252 22.20 -19.32 8.75
N GLY A 253 22.39 -18.44 7.77
CA GLY A 253 22.57 -18.79 6.37
C GLY A 253 21.28 -18.95 5.56
N VAL A 254 21.37 -18.61 4.28
CA VAL A 254 20.27 -18.61 3.33
C VAL A 254 20.66 -19.41 2.09
N SER A 255 19.79 -20.34 1.66
CA SER A 255 19.93 -21.08 0.41
C SER A 255 18.69 -20.88 -0.47
N LEU A 256 18.89 -20.30 -1.64
CA LEU A 256 17.88 -20.03 -2.66
C LEU A 256 18.13 -20.95 -3.87
N ALA A 257 17.44 -22.08 -3.95
CA ALA A 257 17.60 -23.04 -5.03
C ALA A 257 16.55 -22.82 -6.13
N ASN A 258 16.58 -21.63 -6.76
CA ASN A 258 15.62 -21.19 -7.79
C ASN A 258 14.16 -21.09 -7.28
N ALA A 259 13.98 -20.69 -6.02
CA ALA A 259 12.65 -20.29 -5.56
C ALA A 259 12.13 -19.11 -6.40
N THR A 260 10.80 -18.96 -6.50
CA THR A 260 10.17 -17.84 -7.21
C THR A 260 9.99 -16.65 -6.28
N LEU A 261 10.31 -15.45 -6.75
CA LEU A 261 10.03 -14.19 -6.05
C LEU A 261 8.75 -13.57 -6.62
N ALA A 262 7.77 -13.27 -5.75
CA ALA A 262 6.54 -12.58 -6.09
C ALA A 262 6.38 -11.33 -5.21
N LEU A 263 6.10 -10.18 -5.84
CA LEU A 263 5.88 -8.92 -5.13
C LEU A 263 4.43 -8.50 -5.26
N VAL A 264 3.83 -8.12 -4.13
CA VAL A 264 2.46 -7.63 -3.99
C VAL A 264 2.51 -6.17 -3.55
N GLY A 265 1.52 -5.37 -3.93
CA GLY A 265 1.44 -3.94 -3.61
C GLY A 265 1.84 -3.02 -4.75
N THR A 266 1.49 -1.75 -4.63
CA THR A 266 1.63 -0.72 -5.68
C THR A 266 2.51 0.45 -5.25
N PHE A 267 3.37 0.27 -4.24
CA PHE A 267 4.19 1.36 -3.75
C PHE A 267 5.19 1.83 -4.82
N LEU A 268 5.15 3.13 -5.09
CA LEU A 268 6.06 3.81 -6.00
C LEU A 268 6.92 4.75 -5.15
N GLY A 269 8.14 4.29 -4.84
CA GLY A 269 9.11 5.10 -4.13
C GLY A 269 9.77 6.15 -5.04
N PRO A 270 10.63 7.00 -4.46
CA PRO A 270 11.56 7.82 -5.24
C PRO A 270 12.48 6.95 -6.10
N THR A 271 13.12 7.55 -7.11
CA THR A 271 14.11 6.86 -7.95
C THR A 271 15.16 6.15 -7.11
N ASN A 272 15.47 4.89 -7.45
CA ASN A 272 16.40 4.03 -6.73
C ASN A 272 16.01 3.70 -5.28
N GLN A 273 14.72 3.78 -4.92
CA GLN A 273 14.25 3.28 -3.63
C GLN A 273 14.63 1.80 -3.45
N THR A 274 15.25 1.49 -2.30
CA THR A 274 15.70 0.14 -1.96
C THR A 274 14.78 -0.56 -0.97
N PHE A 275 14.72 -1.89 -1.02
CA PHE A 275 13.97 -2.77 -0.11
C PHE A 275 14.82 -3.97 0.25
N THR A 276 15.17 -4.13 1.54
CA THR A 276 15.86 -5.32 2.02
C THR A 276 14.81 -6.40 2.29
N ILE A 277 14.70 -7.35 1.37
CA ILE A 277 13.67 -8.40 1.40
C ILE A 277 14.13 -9.66 2.14
N ILE A 278 15.45 -9.89 2.19
CA ILE A 278 16.08 -10.87 3.07
C ILE A 278 17.23 -10.17 3.79
N ASP A 279 17.08 -10.02 5.10
CA ASP A 279 18.06 -9.49 6.05
C ASP A 279 18.84 -10.68 6.65
N ASN A 280 20.02 -10.95 6.08
CA ASN A 280 20.88 -12.07 6.45
C ASN A 280 21.92 -11.59 7.46
N THR A 281 21.60 -11.75 8.74
CA THR A 281 22.47 -11.28 9.83
C THR A 281 23.64 -12.22 10.13
N SER A 282 23.73 -13.37 9.42
CA SER A 282 24.89 -14.26 9.50
C SER A 282 26.08 -13.68 8.72
N ALA A 283 27.31 -14.14 9.00
CA ALA A 283 28.48 -13.75 8.19
C ALA A 283 28.56 -14.49 6.84
N SER A 284 27.72 -15.51 6.63
CA SER A 284 27.77 -16.33 5.41
C SER A 284 27.06 -15.63 4.26
N ALA A 285 27.63 -15.73 3.06
CA ALA A 285 26.96 -15.29 1.84
C ALA A 285 25.71 -16.13 1.57
N ILE A 286 24.76 -15.55 0.84
CA ILE A 286 23.60 -16.26 0.33
C ILE A 286 24.06 -17.26 -0.74
N SER A 287 23.61 -18.51 -0.63
CA SER A 287 23.87 -19.56 -1.62
C SER A 287 22.74 -19.64 -2.63
N GLY A 288 23.06 -19.56 -3.92
CA GLY A 288 22.08 -19.61 -5.01
C GLY A 288 21.31 -18.30 -5.21
N THR A 289 20.29 -18.32 -6.07
CA THR A 289 19.51 -17.15 -6.47
C THR A 289 18.02 -17.49 -6.58
N PHE A 290 17.18 -16.48 -6.62
CA PHE A 290 15.81 -16.64 -7.13
C PHE A 290 15.82 -17.05 -8.61
N LEU A 291 14.73 -17.69 -9.04
CA LEU A 291 14.56 -18.19 -10.40
C LEU A 291 14.71 -17.06 -11.44
N ASN A 292 15.65 -17.23 -12.38
CA ASN A 292 15.96 -16.28 -13.45
C ASN A 292 16.37 -14.86 -12.98
N LEU A 293 16.83 -14.74 -11.74
CA LEU A 293 17.24 -13.47 -11.15
C LEU A 293 18.69 -13.56 -10.64
N PRO A 294 19.70 -13.68 -11.53
CA PRO A 294 21.11 -13.59 -11.12
C PRO A 294 21.44 -12.21 -10.54
N GLU A 295 22.63 -12.07 -9.95
CA GLU A 295 23.12 -10.79 -9.42
C GLU A 295 22.97 -9.65 -10.44
N GLY A 296 22.35 -8.54 -10.02
CA GLY A 296 22.14 -7.36 -10.85
C GLY A 296 21.01 -7.47 -11.86
N ALA A 297 20.28 -8.60 -11.93
CA ALA A 297 19.16 -8.78 -12.85
C ALA A 297 18.09 -7.70 -12.65
N VAL A 298 17.46 -7.29 -13.75
CA VAL A 298 16.30 -6.39 -13.75
C VAL A 298 15.07 -7.18 -14.17
N PHE A 299 13.99 -7.06 -13.40
CA PHE A 299 12.73 -7.71 -13.70
C PHE A 299 11.56 -6.76 -13.41
N THR A 300 10.45 -6.97 -14.10
CA THR A 300 9.20 -6.25 -13.85
C THR A 300 8.28 -7.14 -13.05
N ALA A 301 7.92 -6.69 -11.85
CA ALA A 301 6.97 -7.42 -11.02
C ALA A 301 5.55 -7.30 -11.58
N ALA A 302 4.61 -8.13 -11.09
CA ALA A 302 3.22 -8.15 -11.55
C ALA A 302 2.49 -6.80 -11.37
N ASN A 303 2.99 -5.94 -10.48
CA ASN A 303 2.53 -4.56 -10.29
C ASN A 303 3.03 -3.55 -11.34
N GLY A 304 3.78 -4.00 -12.35
CA GLY A 304 4.34 -3.16 -13.42
C GLY A 304 5.60 -2.39 -13.02
N VAL A 305 6.07 -2.53 -11.77
CA VAL A 305 7.29 -1.86 -11.30
C VAL A 305 8.52 -2.68 -11.64
N SER A 306 9.52 -2.03 -12.23
CA SER A 306 10.82 -2.66 -12.49
C SER A 306 11.72 -2.59 -11.26
N TYR A 307 12.39 -3.70 -10.94
CA TYR A 307 13.34 -3.81 -9.84
C TYR A 307 14.65 -4.38 -10.35
N ARG A 308 15.76 -3.87 -9.83
CA ARG A 308 17.08 -4.52 -9.87
C ARG A 308 17.29 -5.28 -8.57
N ILE A 309 17.79 -6.51 -8.63
CA ILE A 309 18.13 -7.32 -7.45
C ILE A 309 19.64 -7.35 -7.21
N THR A 310 20.05 -7.37 -5.94
CA THR A 310 21.41 -7.70 -5.50
C THR A 310 21.34 -8.66 -4.31
N TYR A 311 22.28 -9.61 -4.23
CA TYR A 311 22.47 -10.58 -3.15
C TYR A 311 23.63 -10.20 -2.22
N VAL A 312 24.25 -9.05 -2.46
CA VAL A 312 25.35 -8.48 -1.67
C VAL A 312 24.98 -7.09 -1.15
N GLY A 313 23.68 -6.83 -0.99
CA GLY A 313 23.16 -5.56 -0.48
C GLY A 313 23.28 -5.44 1.04
N GLY A 314 22.79 -4.31 1.57
CA GLY A 314 22.73 -4.03 3.01
C GLY A 314 24.08 -4.19 3.70
N THR A 315 24.26 -5.22 4.52
CA THR A 315 25.50 -5.52 5.23
C THR A 315 26.57 -6.27 4.40
N GLY A 316 26.27 -6.53 3.13
CA GLY A 316 27.19 -7.18 2.16
C GLY A 316 26.76 -8.58 1.73
N ASN A 317 25.66 -9.09 2.28
CA ASN A 317 25.11 -10.43 2.03
C ASN A 317 23.58 -10.49 2.16
N ASP A 318 22.90 -9.35 2.01
CA ASP A 318 21.44 -9.26 2.01
C ASP A 318 20.88 -9.36 0.60
N VAL A 319 19.61 -9.79 0.48
CA VAL A 319 18.86 -9.59 -0.77
C VAL A 319 18.17 -8.24 -0.72
N VAL A 320 18.60 -7.35 -1.61
CA VAL A 320 18.05 -6.01 -1.75
C VAL A 320 17.48 -5.82 -3.14
N LEU A 321 16.28 -5.28 -3.21
CA LEU A 321 15.66 -4.80 -4.44
C LEU A 321 15.83 -3.29 -4.54
N THR A 322 16.21 -2.79 -5.71
CA THR A 322 16.22 -1.36 -6.04
C THR A 322 15.19 -1.09 -7.11
N GLN A 323 14.19 -0.24 -6.84
CA GLN A 323 13.25 0.21 -7.87
C GLN A 323 14.02 0.89 -9.00
N SER A 324 13.87 0.35 -10.21
CA SER A 324 14.47 0.84 -11.45
C SER A 324 13.40 1.53 -12.29
N GLY A 325 13.80 2.50 -13.11
CA GLY A 325 12.90 3.29 -13.96
C GLY A 325 12.55 4.66 -13.35
N LYS A 326 11.94 5.51 -14.18
CA LYS A 326 11.50 6.86 -13.79
C LYS A 326 10.26 6.76 -12.90
N SER A 327 10.23 7.51 -11.81
CA SER A 327 9.07 7.60 -10.93
C SER A 327 8.50 9.02 -10.99
N PRO A 328 7.19 9.21 -11.26
CA PRO A 328 6.60 10.53 -11.23
C PRO A 328 6.53 11.06 -9.81
N ILE A 329 6.93 12.32 -9.62
CA ILE A 329 6.80 13.03 -8.34
C ILE A 329 5.36 13.54 -8.22
N ARG A 330 4.65 13.09 -7.20
CA ARG A 330 3.31 13.61 -6.90
C ARG A 330 3.43 14.85 -6.01
N LEU A 331 2.81 15.94 -6.46
CA LEU A 331 2.68 17.19 -5.73
C LEU A 331 1.21 17.36 -5.37
N GLU A 332 0.89 17.13 -4.10
CA GLU A 332 -0.48 17.02 -3.60
C GLU A 332 -0.62 17.58 -2.19
N GLY A 333 -1.86 17.81 -1.80
CA GLY A 333 -2.25 18.02 -0.41
C GLY A 333 -3.70 17.62 -0.17
N PRO A 334 -4.19 17.70 1.07
CA PRO A 334 -5.58 17.40 1.42
C PRO A 334 -6.62 18.18 0.60
N ASP A 335 -6.26 19.39 0.14
CA ASP A 335 -7.07 20.22 -0.72
C ASP A 335 -6.22 21.02 -1.74
N ARG A 336 -6.89 21.86 -2.54
CA ARG A 336 -6.27 22.69 -3.58
C ARG A 336 -5.25 23.71 -3.05
N ILE A 337 -5.40 24.15 -1.80
CA ILE A 337 -4.48 25.09 -1.15
C ILE A 337 -3.20 24.34 -0.81
N ASP A 338 -3.30 23.17 -0.17
CA ASP A 338 -2.13 22.37 0.16
C ASP A 338 -1.41 21.84 -1.09
N THR A 339 -2.14 21.47 -2.16
CA THR A 339 -1.52 21.15 -3.46
C THR A 339 -0.74 22.35 -4.00
N ALA A 340 -1.30 23.57 -3.97
CA ALA A 340 -0.61 24.79 -4.41
C ALA A 340 0.67 25.06 -3.60
N ILE A 341 0.63 24.80 -2.29
CA ILE A 341 1.79 24.92 -1.40
C ILE A 341 2.85 23.86 -1.72
N ALA A 342 2.47 22.60 -1.95
CA ALA A 342 3.39 21.54 -2.36
C ALA A 342 4.10 21.90 -3.68
N VAL A 343 3.35 22.43 -4.65
CA VAL A 343 3.87 22.91 -5.93
C VAL A 343 4.84 24.09 -5.76
N SER A 344 4.51 25.03 -4.87
CA SER A 344 5.37 26.17 -4.52
C SER A 344 6.68 25.70 -3.89
N LYS A 345 6.64 24.78 -2.93
CA LYS A 345 7.83 24.18 -2.30
C LYS A 345 8.71 23.43 -3.30
N SER A 346 8.13 22.72 -4.26
CA SER A 346 8.87 22.08 -5.35
C SER A 346 9.60 23.11 -6.23
N SER A 347 8.93 24.21 -6.59
CA SER A 347 9.51 25.25 -7.45
C SER A 347 10.49 26.19 -6.74
N PHE A 348 10.31 26.41 -5.44
CA PHE A 348 10.98 27.40 -4.61
C PHE A 348 11.34 26.78 -3.24
N PRO A 349 12.28 25.81 -3.22
CA PRO A 349 12.60 25.04 -2.01
C PRO A 349 13.28 25.89 -0.93
N THR A 350 14.09 26.88 -1.32
CA THR A 350 14.76 27.80 -0.40
C THR A 350 13.83 28.94 0.01
N ALA A 351 13.84 29.31 1.29
CA ALA A 351 13.08 30.46 1.78
C ALA A 351 13.51 31.76 1.07
N GLY A 352 12.56 32.61 0.71
CA GLY A 352 12.82 33.87 0.00
C GLY A 352 13.29 33.71 -1.45
N SER A 353 13.22 32.52 -2.05
CA SER A 353 13.71 32.28 -3.42
C SER A 353 12.77 32.72 -4.55
N ALA A 354 11.55 33.16 -4.23
CA ALA A 354 10.62 33.68 -5.23
C ALA A 354 10.85 35.19 -5.47
N ASN A 355 10.79 35.61 -6.74
CA ASN A 355 10.90 37.02 -7.11
C ASN A 355 9.57 37.77 -6.99
N ALA A 356 8.47 37.02 -7.07
CA ALA A 356 7.11 37.51 -6.89
C ALA A 356 6.21 36.39 -6.37
N VAL A 357 4.97 36.71 -6.01
CA VAL A 357 3.88 35.73 -5.86
C VAL A 357 2.72 36.17 -6.73
N VAL A 358 2.05 35.22 -7.38
CA VAL A 358 0.75 35.44 -8.02
C VAL A 358 -0.31 34.74 -7.16
N LEU A 359 -1.30 35.50 -6.70
CA LEU A 359 -2.38 35.02 -5.84
C LEU A 359 -3.70 35.05 -6.62
N ALA A 360 -4.37 33.91 -6.70
CA ALA A 360 -5.68 33.78 -7.32
C ALA A 360 -6.69 33.15 -6.35
N ARG A 361 -7.98 33.29 -6.66
CA ARG A 361 -9.02 32.57 -5.92
C ARG A 361 -9.01 31.08 -6.28
N GLY A 362 -9.18 30.22 -5.28
CA GLY A 362 -9.13 28.77 -5.45
C GLY A 362 -10.45 28.15 -5.93
N ASP A 363 -11.58 28.82 -5.73
CA ASP A 363 -12.94 28.31 -5.96
C ASP A 363 -13.47 28.56 -7.38
N LEU A 364 -12.94 29.56 -8.10
CA LEU A 364 -13.25 29.84 -9.51
C LEU A 364 -11.97 29.98 -10.34
N PHE A 365 -11.88 29.19 -11.40
CA PHE A 365 -10.68 29.01 -12.23
C PHE A 365 -10.28 30.12 -13.22
N PRO A 366 -11.18 30.98 -13.77
CA PRO A 366 -10.85 31.75 -14.96
C PRO A 366 -9.64 32.69 -14.81
N ASP A 367 -9.53 33.38 -13.68
CA ASP A 367 -8.44 34.31 -13.43
C ASP A 367 -7.10 33.58 -13.22
N ALA A 368 -7.16 32.40 -12.61
CA ALA A 368 -5.98 31.55 -12.40
C ALA A 368 -5.43 30.93 -13.70
N LEU A 369 -6.29 30.67 -14.70
CA LEU A 369 -5.85 30.15 -16.01
C LEU A 369 -4.88 31.11 -16.71
N ALA A 370 -5.14 32.42 -16.64
CA ALA A 370 -4.24 33.44 -17.16
C ALA A 370 -3.04 33.73 -16.24
N GLY A 371 -3.11 33.30 -14.98
CA GLY A 371 -2.07 33.53 -13.97
C GLY A 371 -0.80 32.69 -14.13
N ALA A 372 -0.88 31.51 -14.75
CA ALA A 372 0.28 30.62 -14.92
C ALA A 372 1.44 31.27 -15.71
N PRO A 373 1.25 31.84 -16.91
CA PRO A 373 2.32 32.53 -17.63
C PRO A 373 2.85 33.75 -16.86
N LEU A 374 2.01 34.46 -16.10
CA LEU A 374 2.44 35.56 -15.24
C LEU A 374 3.37 35.07 -14.12
N ALA A 375 3.00 33.99 -13.43
CA ALA A 375 3.80 33.42 -12.35
C ALA A 375 5.19 33.01 -12.85
N VAL A 376 5.25 32.35 -14.00
CA VAL A 376 6.53 31.98 -14.64
C VAL A 376 7.32 33.23 -15.05
N ASN A 377 6.70 34.20 -15.73
CA ASN A 377 7.36 35.44 -16.17
C ASN A 377 7.95 36.24 -15.01
N LYS A 378 7.25 36.28 -13.86
CA LYS A 378 7.69 37.02 -12.67
C LYS A 378 8.57 36.20 -11.74
N GLY A 379 8.87 34.94 -12.07
CA GLY A 379 9.71 34.06 -11.25
C GLY A 379 9.11 33.77 -9.88
N GLY A 380 7.81 33.51 -9.82
CA GLY A 380 7.04 33.28 -8.59
C GLY A 380 6.10 32.08 -8.66
N PRO A 381 5.58 31.59 -7.52
CA PRO A 381 4.53 30.59 -7.52
C PRO A 381 3.16 31.22 -7.82
N LEU A 382 2.25 30.40 -8.36
CA LEU A 382 0.81 30.67 -8.34
C LEU A 382 0.23 30.01 -7.09
N LEU A 383 -0.27 30.82 -6.15
CA LEU A 383 -0.90 30.37 -4.92
C LEU A 383 -2.40 30.65 -4.96
N LEU A 384 -3.15 29.88 -4.16
CA LEU A 384 -4.60 29.93 -4.12
C LEU A 384 -5.09 30.37 -2.74
N THR A 385 -6.22 31.06 -2.67
CA THR A 385 -6.91 31.40 -1.42
C THR A 385 -8.44 31.47 -1.63
N ALA A 386 -9.22 31.56 -0.56
CA ALA A 386 -10.64 31.88 -0.64
C ALA A 386 -10.87 33.36 -1.03
N SER A 387 -12.06 33.68 -1.57
CA SER A 387 -12.40 35.03 -2.06
C SER A 387 -12.50 36.08 -0.95
N GLY A 388 -13.10 35.70 0.18
CA GLY A 388 -13.40 36.63 1.28
C GLY A 388 -12.23 36.90 2.21
N ALA A 389 -11.38 35.90 2.46
CA ALA A 389 -10.29 35.97 3.42
C ALA A 389 -9.05 35.19 2.94
N LEU A 390 -7.87 35.66 3.36
CA LEU A 390 -6.60 35.00 3.06
C LEU A 390 -6.47 33.73 3.91
N ASP A 391 -6.33 32.57 3.27
CA ASP A 391 -6.10 31.30 3.96
C ASP A 391 -4.78 31.38 4.75
N PRO A 392 -4.76 31.07 6.06
CA PRO A 392 -3.55 31.12 6.87
C PRO A 392 -2.41 30.26 6.32
N ARG A 393 -2.70 29.12 5.68
CA ARG A 393 -1.70 28.24 5.07
C ARG A 393 -1.06 28.92 3.86
N THR A 394 -1.87 29.59 3.04
CA THR A 394 -1.38 30.39 1.91
C THR A 394 -0.53 31.56 2.38
N LEU A 395 -0.96 32.27 3.44
CA LEU A 395 -0.17 33.34 4.03
C LEU A 395 1.21 32.84 4.52
N ALA A 396 1.23 31.71 5.23
CA ALA A 396 2.48 31.12 5.70
C ALA A 396 3.41 30.76 4.53
N GLU A 397 2.87 30.24 3.43
CA GLU A 397 3.67 29.95 2.23
C GLU A 397 4.16 31.23 1.54
N ILE A 398 3.35 32.29 1.44
CA ILE A 398 3.78 33.61 0.94
C ILE A 398 4.97 34.11 1.74
N GLN A 399 4.89 34.08 3.07
CA GLN A 399 5.96 34.52 3.96
C GLN A 399 7.21 33.65 3.84
N ARG A 400 7.05 32.34 3.60
CA ARG A 400 8.18 31.43 3.37
C ARG A 400 8.90 31.76 2.05
N VAL A 401 8.17 31.96 0.96
CA VAL A 401 8.78 32.08 -0.39
C VAL A 401 9.18 33.49 -0.77
N LEU A 402 8.49 34.51 -0.24
CA LEU A 402 8.61 35.88 -0.70
C LEU A 402 9.03 36.80 0.45
N THR A 403 10.18 37.44 0.29
CA THR A 403 10.64 38.47 1.23
C THR A 403 9.77 39.73 1.12
N PRO A 404 9.45 40.42 2.23
CA PRO A 404 8.80 41.73 2.18
C PRO A 404 9.54 42.71 1.27
N GLY A 405 8.81 43.63 0.62
CA GLY A 405 9.30 44.56 -0.39
C GLY A 405 9.33 44.00 -1.81
N LYS A 406 8.91 42.74 -2.04
CA LYS A 406 8.79 42.14 -3.36
C LYS A 406 7.35 42.18 -3.89
N ASN A 407 7.23 41.96 -5.20
CA ASN A 407 5.95 42.07 -5.92
C ASN A 407 5.00 40.92 -5.55
N LEU A 408 3.75 41.27 -5.28
CA LEU A 408 2.66 40.31 -5.09
C LEU A 408 1.48 40.71 -5.98
N PHE A 409 1.13 39.85 -6.92
CA PHE A 409 0.05 40.10 -7.87
C PHE A 409 -1.23 39.43 -7.41
N VAL A 410 -2.29 40.20 -7.18
CA VAL A 410 -3.62 39.72 -6.80
C VAL A 410 -4.48 39.70 -8.06
N LEU A 411 -4.93 38.51 -8.48
CA LEU A 411 -5.71 38.35 -9.71
C LEU A 411 -7.20 38.54 -9.46
N GLY A 412 -7.86 39.26 -10.38
CA GLY A 412 -9.28 39.56 -10.34
C GLY A 412 -9.64 40.80 -9.51
N GLY A 413 -10.86 41.29 -9.71
CA GLY A 413 -11.42 42.42 -8.96
C GLY A 413 -11.74 42.08 -7.50
N ASP A 414 -12.35 43.02 -6.78
CA ASP A 414 -12.65 42.87 -5.33
C ASP A 414 -13.66 41.76 -5.02
N VAL A 415 -14.50 41.39 -6.00
CA VAL A 415 -15.41 40.23 -5.91
C VAL A 415 -14.66 38.91 -6.02
N ALA A 416 -13.50 38.91 -6.70
CA ALA A 416 -12.66 37.73 -6.84
C ALA A 416 -11.81 37.50 -5.60
N LEU A 417 -11.09 38.53 -5.17
CA LEU A 417 -10.29 38.55 -3.94
C LEU A 417 -10.52 39.89 -3.24
N SER A 418 -11.09 39.83 -2.03
CA SER A 418 -11.59 40.99 -1.30
C SER A 418 -10.52 42.07 -1.08
N GLN A 419 -10.96 43.32 -0.95
CA GLN A 419 -10.07 44.43 -0.62
C GLN A 419 -9.35 44.23 0.73
N ALA A 420 -9.95 43.46 1.65
CA ALA A 420 -9.31 43.11 2.92
C ALA A 420 -8.04 42.27 2.72
N ILE A 421 -8.06 41.29 1.79
CA ILE A 421 -6.87 40.49 1.43
C ILE A 421 -5.77 41.41 0.88
N PHE A 422 -6.14 42.31 -0.03
CA PHE A 422 -5.20 43.27 -0.63
C PHE A 422 -4.54 44.14 0.45
N ASN A 423 -5.34 44.75 1.33
CA ASN A 423 -4.85 45.62 2.41
C ASN A 423 -3.98 44.85 3.43
N GLN A 424 -4.34 43.60 3.73
CA GLN A 424 -3.58 42.73 4.63
C GLN A 424 -2.17 42.49 4.05
N LEU A 425 -2.06 42.17 2.77
CA LEU A 425 -0.77 41.90 2.11
C LEU A 425 0.10 43.16 2.01
N GLN A 426 -0.50 44.34 1.83
CA GLN A 426 0.25 45.61 1.88
C GLN A 426 0.78 45.91 3.28
N THR A 427 -0.03 45.70 4.32
CA THR A 427 0.37 45.88 5.73
C THR A 427 1.54 44.97 6.10
N LEU A 428 1.61 43.77 5.50
CA LEU A 428 2.72 42.83 5.66
C LEU A 428 3.99 43.24 4.89
N GLY A 429 3.97 44.36 4.18
CA GLY A 429 5.14 44.96 3.53
C GLY A 429 5.39 44.50 2.10
N TYR A 430 4.42 43.86 1.43
CA TYR A 430 4.56 43.46 0.02
C TYR A 430 4.18 44.58 -0.95
N LEU A 431 4.80 44.59 -2.14
CA LEU A 431 4.41 45.48 -3.24
C LEU A 431 3.23 44.88 -3.99
N VAL A 432 2.02 45.11 -3.46
CA VAL A 432 0.80 44.46 -3.96
C VAL A 432 0.24 45.18 -5.19
N THR A 433 0.06 44.47 -6.30
CA THR A 433 -0.57 44.95 -7.54
C THR A 433 -1.80 44.12 -7.85
N ARG A 434 -2.96 44.76 -8.01
CA ARG A 434 -4.18 44.07 -8.46
C ARG A 434 -4.22 44.04 -9.99
N LEU A 435 -4.43 42.86 -10.55
CA LEU A 435 -4.64 42.64 -11.98
C LEU A 435 -6.02 42.02 -12.19
N GLY A 436 -7.04 42.86 -12.35
CA GLY A 436 -8.43 42.42 -12.47
C GLY A 436 -9.30 43.41 -13.26
N GLY A 437 -10.27 42.86 -13.99
CA GLY A 437 -11.31 43.62 -14.69
C GLY A 437 -12.71 43.29 -14.15
N ALA A 438 -13.75 43.79 -14.83
CA ALA A 438 -15.14 43.56 -14.49
C ALA A 438 -15.56 42.08 -14.61
N ASP A 439 -14.89 41.34 -15.49
CA ASP A 439 -15.10 39.91 -15.67
C ASP A 439 -13.79 39.15 -15.95
N ARG A 440 -13.91 37.84 -16.22
CA ARG A 440 -12.79 36.94 -16.52
C ARG A 440 -12.05 37.30 -17.82
N PHE A 441 -12.75 37.86 -18.79
CA PHE A 441 -12.19 38.19 -20.10
C PHE A 441 -11.35 39.46 -20.01
N GLU A 442 -11.87 40.47 -19.31
CA GLU A 442 -11.13 41.69 -19.02
C GLU A 442 -9.95 41.43 -18.08
N THR A 443 -10.13 40.59 -17.06
CA THR A 443 -9.01 40.17 -16.18
C THR A 443 -7.87 39.52 -16.98
N ALA A 444 -8.18 38.61 -17.91
CA ALA A 444 -7.16 38.01 -18.78
C ALA A 444 -6.43 39.06 -19.64
N VAL A 445 -7.16 40.06 -20.16
CA VAL A 445 -6.57 41.18 -20.91
C VAL A 445 -5.66 42.03 -20.02
N VAL A 446 -6.06 42.37 -18.79
CA VAL A 446 -5.24 43.13 -17.84
C VAL A 446 -3.96 42.38 -17.46
N ILE A 447 -4.04 41.06 -17.29
CA ILE A 447 -2.86 40.23 -17.05
C ILE A 447 -1.92 40.27 -18.26
N ALA A 448 -2.45 40.17 -19.48
CA ALA A 448 -1.65 40.24 -20.71
C ALA A 448 -1.00 41.62 -20.93
N SER A 449 -1.76 42.70 -20.73
CA SER A 449 -1.27 44.06 -20.97
C SER A 449 -0.35 44.54 -19.86
N ASN A 450 -0.84 44.54 -18.62
CA ASN A 450 -0.19 45.20 -17.49
C ASN A 450 0.73 44.25 -16.72
N GLY A 451 0.38 42.96 -16.66
CA GLY A 451 1.21 41.95 -16.02
C GLY A 451 2.38 41.49 -16.89
N LEU A 452 2.09 41.15 -18.16
CA LEU A 452 3.04 40.54 -19.09
C LEU A 452 3.66 41.52 -20.10
N GLY A 453 3.18 42.77 -20.16
CA GLY A 453 3.77 43.80 -21.01
C GLY A 453 3.43 43.65 -22.49
N ASN A 454 2.21 43.21 -22.80
CA ASN A 454 1.72 42.99 -24.17
C ASN A 454 2.59 42.02 -24.98
N PRO A 455 2.53 40.71 -24.70
CA PRO A 455 3.32 39.72 -25.43
C PRO A 455 2.94 39.65 -26.91
N ALA A 456 3.90 39.21 -27.74
CA ALA A 456 3.71 39.04 -29.18
C ALA A 456 2.94 37.75 -29.52
N THR A 457 2.87 36.79 -28.59
CA THR A 457 2.18 35.52 -28.78
C THR A 457 1.00 35.41 -27.83
N ILE A 458 -0.16 35.08 -28.37
CA ILE A 458 -1.43 34.95 -27.65
C ILE A 458 -2.00 33.55 -27.86
N LEU A 459 -2.36 32.88 -26.77
CA LEU A 459 -3.06 31.61 -26.79
C LEU A 459 -4.50 31.88 -26.31
N LEU A 460 -5.47 31.68 -27.20
CA LEU A 460 -6.89 31.82 -26.92
C LEU A 460 -7.44 30.49 -26.42
N ALA A 461 -8.26 30.54 -25.38
CA ALA A 461 -9.07 29.41 -24.95
C ALA A 461 -10.46 29.92 -24.54
N THR A 462 -11.45 29.05 -24.45
CA THR A 462 -12.76 29.49 -23.95
C THR A 462 -12.70 29.81 -22.45
N GLY A 463 -13.33 30.90 -22.02
CA GLY A 463 -13.52 31.22 -20.60
C GLY A 463 -14.72 30.52 -19.96
N LEU A 464 -15.48 29.73 -20.72
CA LEU A 464 -16.67 29.01 -20.25
C LEU A 464 -16.35 27.58 -19.77
N ASN A 465 -15.16 27.07 -20.08
CA ASN A 465 -14.65 25.78 -19.64
C ASN A 465 -13.12 25.91 -19.41
N PHE A 466 -12.48 24.93 -18.78
CA PHE A 466 -11.08 25.04 -18.34
C PHE A 466 -10.02 24.17 -19.08
N PRO A 467 -10.31 22.97 -19.63
CA PRO A 467 -9.24 22.03 -19.98
C PRO A 467 -8.26 22.54 -21.03
N ASP A 468 -8.74 23.21 -22.08
CA ASP A 468 -7.87 23.71 -23.15
C ASP A 468 -6.95 24.82 -22.64
N ALA A 469 -7.50 25.75 -21.85
CA ALA A 469 -6.74 26.81 -21.20
C ALA A 469 -5.69 26.27 -20.20
N LEU A 470 -6.01 25.18 -19.51
CA LEU A 470 -5.14 24.54 -18.53
C LEU A 470 -3.85 24.03 -19.19
N SER A 471 -3.98 23.30 -20.30
CA SER A 471 -2.83 22.89 -21.12
C SER A 471 -2.10 24.06 -21.76
N GLY A 472 -2.84 25.13 -22.11
CA GLY A 472 -2.32 26.37 -22.68
C GLY A 472 -1.44 27.17 -21.73
N GLY A 473 -1.66 27.14 -20.41
CA GLY A 473 -0.91 27.95 -19.45
C GLY A 473 0.60 27.66 -19.47
N ALA A 474 0.98 26.38 -19.48
CA ALA A 474 2.39 25.97 -19.60
C ALA A 474 2.98 26.33 -20.97
N ALA A 475 2.19 26.20 -22.05
CA ALA A 475 2.61 26.58 -23.39
C ALA A 475 2.81 28.09 -23.54
N ALA A 476 1.91 28.91 -22.99
CA ALA A 476 2.04 30.36 -22.96
C ALA A 476 3.29 30.78 -22.18
N ALA A 477 3.56 30.14 -21.02
CA ALA A 477 4.80 30.36 -20.28
C ALA A 477 6.05 30.02 -21.11
N LYS A 478 6.02 28.89 -21.84
CA LYS A 478 7.14 28.43 -22.67
C LYS A 478 7.49 29.41 -23.80
N VAL A 479 6.50 30.08 -24.38
CA VAL A 479 6.70 31.03 -25.49
C VAL A 479 6.67 32.50 -25.06
N SER A 480 6.76 32.78 -23.75
CA SER A 480 6.63 34.14 -23.20
C SER A 480 5.36 34.87 -23.68
N GLY A 481 4.27 34.10 -23.85
CA GLY A 481 2.97 34.56 -24.34
C GLY A 481 1.98 34.86 -23.22
N ALA A 482 0.75 35.19 -23.61
CA ALA A 482 -0.40 35.33 -22.70
C ALA A 482 -1.53 34.37 -23.06
N ILE A 483 -2.34 34.04 -22.05
CA ILE A 483 -3.65 33.41 -22.23
C ILE A 483 -4.71 34.49 -22.25
N LEU A 484 -5.55 34.51 -23.29
CA LEU A 484 -6.80 35.29 -23.30
C LEU A 484 -8.00 34.36 -23.45
N LEU A 485 -9.16 34.86 -23.04
CA LEU A 485 -10.37 34.04 -22.93
C LEU A 485 -11.45 34.49 -23.92
N THR A 486 -12.07 33.54 -24.63
CA THR A 486 -13.23 33.78 -25.50
C THR A 486 -14.55 33.45 -24.79
N ASN A 487 -15.65 34.09 -25.19
CA ASN A 487 -16.98 33.77 -24.69
C ASN A 487 -17.56 32.58 -25.47
N GLY A 488 -17.03 31.38 -25.19
CA GLY A 488 -17.40 30.20 -25.96
C GLY A 488 -16.90 30.32 -27.40
N THR A 489 -17.84 30.28 -28.35
CA THR A 489 -17.61 30.37 -29.80
C THR A 489 -17.58 31.81 -30.33
N THR A 490 -17.64 32.83 -29.47
CA THR A 490 -17.56 34.25 -29.85
C THR A 490 -16.48 34.96 -29.05
N GLN A 491 -15.96 36.09 -29.57
CA GLN A 491 -15.03 36.92 -28.81
C GLN A 491 -15.78 37.74 -27.76
N ALA A 492 -15.23 37.81 -26.55
CA ALA A 492 -15.64 38.82 -25.58
C ALA A 492 -15.16 40.21 -26.03
N ALA A 493 -15.90 41.26 -25.70
CA ALA A 493 -15.59 42.63 -26.13
C ALA A 493 -14.15 43.05 -25.76
N ALA A 494 -13.72 42.77 -24.52
CA ALA A 494 -12.36 43.07 -24.05
C ALA A 494 -11.29 42.32 -24.86
N THR A 495 -11.50 41.04 -25.15
CA THR A 495 -10.55 40.23 -25.96
C THR A 495 -10.50 40.71 -27.40
N SER A 496 -11.65 41.03 -28.01
CA SER A 496 -11.70 41.57 -29.36
C SER A 496 -10.98 42.91 -29.48
N ALA A 497 -11.18 43.83 -28.53
CA ALA A 497 -10.51 45.12 -28.51
C ALA A 497 -8.99 44.96 -28.34
N TYR A 498 -8.57 44.06 -27.44
CA TYR A 498 -7.17 43.78 -27.23
C TYR A 498 -6.51 43.22 -28.50
N LEU A 499 -7.09 42.19 -29.13
CA LEU A 499 -6.56 41.59 -30.35
C LEU A 499 -6.50 42.60 -31.50
N ALA A 500 -7.50 43.47 -31.65
CA ALA A 500 -7.50 44.54 -32.65
C ALA A 500 -6.34 45.53 -32.44
N SER A 501 -6.00 45.86 -31.19
CA SER A 501 -4.84 46.71 -30.86
C SER A 501 -3.49 46.00 -31.06
N ARG A 502 -3.50 44.70 -31.34
CA ARG A 502 -2.34 43.81 -31.42
C ARG A 502 -2.29 43.07 -32.76
N ALA A 503 -2.55 43.77 -33.87
CA ALA A 503 -2.67 43.18 -35.21
C ALA A 503 -1.47 42.33 -35.66
N SER A 504 -0.27 42.57 -35.13
CA SER A 504 0.95 41.79 -35.44
C SER A 504 1.17 40.59 -34.51
N ALA A 505 0.30 40.36 -33.53
CA ALA A 505 0.45 39.25 -32.59
C ALA A 505 0.19 37.91 -33.29
N THR A 506 1.00 36.91 -32.96
CA THR A 506 0.73 35.52 -33.37
C THR A 506 -0.33 34.95 -32.44
N VAL A 507 -1.47 34.53 -33.00
CA VAL A 507 -2.61 34.04 -32.23
C VAL A 507 -2.81 32.55 -32.49
N PHE A 508 -2.84 31.76 -31.43
CA PHE A 508 -3.23 30.35 -31.44
C PHE A 508 -4.59 30.20 -30.77
N ALA A 509 -5.45 29.36 -31.31
CA ALA A 509 -6.75 29.05 -30.70
C ALA A 509 -6.79 27.61 -30.22
N LEU A 510 -6.90 27.43 -28.90
CA LEU A 510 -6.90 26.13 -28.24
C LEU A 510 -8.34 25.64 -28.05
N GLY A 511 -8.65 24.52 -28.67
CA GLY A 511 -9.98 23.92 -28.63
C GLY A 511 -10.97 24.55 -29.60
N GLY A 512 -12.02 23.78 -29.93
CA GLY A 512 -13.03 24.15 -30.92
C GLY A 512 -13.71 25.51 -30.68
N PRO A 513 -14.16 25.83 -29.45
CA PRO A 513 -14.83 27.11 -29.19
C PRO A 513 -13.94 28.33 -29.46
N ALA A 514 -12.68 28.33 -29.01
CA ALA A 514 -11.78 29.45 -29.27
C ALA A 514 -11.45 29.59 -30.76
N ALA A 515 -11.31 28.46 -31.48
CA ALA A 515 -11.07 28.46 -32.92
C ALA A 515 -12.28 29.01 -33.70
N ALA A 516 -13.51 28.71 -33.27
CA ALA A 516 -14.72 29.30 -33.83
C ALA A 516 -14.81 30.82 -33.54
N ALA A 517 -14.37 31.24 -32.35
CA ALA A 517 -14.38 32.65 -31.95
C ALA A 517 -13.34 33.50 -32.72
N GLN A 518 -12.20 32.92 -33.10
CA GLN A 518 -11.16 33.61 -33.87
C GLN A 518 -10.67 32.74 -35.04
N PRO A 519 -11.41 32.71 -36.17
CA PRO A 519 -11.07 31.87 -37.33
C PRO A 519 -9.72 32.20 -37.99
N SER A 520 -9.18 33.39 -37.77
CA SER A 520 -7.86 33.79 -38.27
C SER A 520 -6.68 33.28 -37.42
N ALA A 521 -6.95 32.72 -36.23
CA ALA A 521 -5.91 32.15 -35.38
C ALA A 521 -5.48 30.76 -35.88
N SER A 522 -4.24 30.39 -35.57
CA SER A 522 -3.74 29.03 -35.78
C SER A 522 -4.44 28.08 -34.80
N ALA A 523 -5.40 27.30 -35.28
CA ALA A 523 -6.18 26.39 -34.44
C ALA A 523 -5.37 25.16 -33.99
N ILE A 524 -5.54 24.77 -32.73
CA ILE A 524 -5.00 23.55 -32.11
C ILE A 524 -6.19 22.84 -31.47
N ILE A 525 -6.66 21.76 -32.10
CA ILE A 525 -7.95 21.12 -31.76
C ILE A 525 -7.77 19.61 -31.78
N GLY A 526 -7.92 18.99 -30.62
CA GLY A 526 -8.10 17.55 -30.49
C GLY A 526 -9.56 17.14 -30.55
N VAL A 527 -9.80 15.84 -30.73
CA VAL A 527 -11.15 15.25 -30.65
C VAL A 527 -11.79 15.40 -29.27
N ASP A 528 -10.97 15.54 -28.23
CA ASP A 528 -11.35 15.81 -26.86
C ASP A 528 -10.28 16.66 -26.16
N ARG A 529 -10.50 16.96 -24.87
CA ARG A 529 -9.58 17.74 -24.03
C ARG A 529 -8.18 17.12 -23.88
N TYR A 530 -8.08 15.80 -23.93
CA TYR A 530 -6.83 15.07 -23.76
C TYR A 530 -6.00 15.15 -25.04
N ALA A 531 -6.65 14.95 -26.20
CA ALA A 531 -6.05 15.12 -27.50
C ALA A 531 -5.63 16.58 -27.77
N THR A 532 -6.43 17.58 -27.35
CA THR A 532 -6.02 18.99 -27.45
C THR A 532 -4.76 19.25 -26.62
N ALA A 533 -4.68 18.75 -25.39
CA ALA A 533 -3.48 18.90 -24.55
C ALA A 533 -2.23 18.26 -25.19
N VAL A 534 -2.37 17.09 -25.83
CA VAL A 534 -1.27 16.45 -26.58
C VAL A 534 -0.87 17.28 -27.81
N GLN A 535 -1.82 17.84 -28.56
CA GLN A 535 -1.48 18.70 -29.69
C GLN A 535 -0.81 20.01 -29.26
N VAL A 536 -1.20 20.59 -28.12
CA VAL A 536 -0.50 21.72 -27.51
C VAL A 536 0.94 21.31 -27.16
N ALA A 537 1.13 20.14 -26.57
CA ALA A 537 2.46 19.60 -26.28
C ALA A 537 3.30 19.46 -27.56
N GLN A 538 2.74 18.86 -28.61
CA GLN A 538 3.37 18.68 -29.92
C GLN A 538 3.61 20.00 -30.68
N ARG A 539 2.90 21.08 -30.37
CA ARG A 539 3.12 22.36 -31.03
C ARG A 539 4.25 23.16 -30.39
N PHE A 540 4.33 23.15 -29.06
CA PHE A 540 5.16 24.09 -28.29
C PHE A 540 6.37 23.44 -27.61
N PHE A 541 6.43 22.11 -27.56
CA PHE A 541 7.47 21.36 -26.85
C PHE A 541 8.08 20.25 -27.74
N VAL A 542 8.66 20.62 -28.89
CA VAL A 542 9.07 19.65 -29.93
C VAL A 542 10.48 19.81 -30.49
N SER A 543 11.33 20.67 -29.94
CA SER A 543 12.73 20.72 -30.36
C SER A 543 13.63 21.41 -29.33
N PRO A 544 14.39 20.65 -28.52
CA PRO A 544 14.26 19.19 -28.33
C PRO A 544 12.93 18.80 -27.69
N ASN A 545 12.59 17.51 -27.69
CA ASN A 545 11.51 16.96 -26.85
C ASN A 545 11.70 17.37 -25.38
N PRO A 546 10.61 17.49 -24.60
CA PRO A 546 10.71 17.99 -23.25
C PRO A 546 11.40 16.97 -22.34
N ALA A 547 12.27 17.49 -21.45
CA ALA A 547 12.85 16.72 -20.36
C ALA A 547 11.89 16.56 -19.18
N ASN A 548 10.90 17.44 -19.05
CA ASN A 548 9.93 17.44 -17.97
C ASN A 548 8.52 17.30 -18.51
N VAL A 549 7.67 16.49 -17.88
CA VAL A 549 6.24 16.37 -18.21
C VAL A 549 5.39 16.44 -16.96
N GLY A 550 4.20 17.03 -17.07
CA GLY A 550 3.24 17.15 -15.98
C GLY A 550 1.91 16.50 -16.35
N LEU A 551 1.25 15.88 -15.38
CA LEU A 551 -0.08 15.28 -15.52
C LEU A 551 -1.03 15.84 -14.46
N ALA A 552 -2.17 16.35 -14.90
CA ALA A 552 -3.26 16.80 -14.02
C ALA A 552 -4.60 16.19 -14.47
N SER A 553 -5.61 16.28 -13.59
CA SER A 553 -6.96 15.84 -13.94
C SER A 553 -7.54 16.72 -15.07
N GLY A 554 -8.14 16.08 -16.07
CA GLY A 554 -8.92 16.76 -17.10
C GLY A 554 -10.38 16.99 -16.70
N THR A 555 -10.84 16.41 -15.58
CA THR A 555 -12.23 16.51 -15.10
C THR A 555 -12.38 17.45 -13.90
N ASN A 556 -11.29 17.75 -13.19
CA ASN A 556 -11.24 18.75 -12.11
C ASN A 556 -10.04 19.68 -12.31
N PHE A 557 -10.22 20.99 -12.08
CA PHE A 557 -9.26 22.03 -12.46
C PHE A 557 -8.23 22.47 -11.41
N PRO A 558 -8.49 22.48 -10.08
CA PRO A 558 -7.67 23.26 -9.15
C PRO A 558 -6.19 22.87 -9.11
N ASP A 559 -5.90 21.56 -9.11
CA ASP A 559 -4.54 21.04 -9.02
C ASP A 559 -3.74 21.34 -10.31
N GLY A 560 -4.40 21.38 -11.46
CA GLY A 560 -3.75 21.70 -12.73
C GLY A 560 -3.36 23.17 -12.88
N LEU A 561 -4.02 24.10 -12.18
CA LEU A 561 -3.75 25.54 -12.31
C LEU A 561 -2.33 25.87 -11.86
N THR A 562 -1.97 25.44 -10.66
CA THR A 562 -0.63 25.63 -10.10
C THR A 562 0.38 24.70 -10.76
N GLY A 563 -0.05 23.49 -11.16
CA GLY A 563 0.76 22.57 -11.95
C GLY A 563 1.22 23.14 -13.30
N GLY A 564 0.38 23.93 -13.97
CA GLY A 564 0.71 24.62 -15.22
C GLY A 564 1.86 25.62 -15.07
N ALA A 565 1.87 26.40 -13.99
CA ALA A 565 2.98 27.31 -13.69
C ALA A 565 4.28 26.53 -13.37
N HIS A 566 4.17 25.45 -12.59
CA HIS A 566 5.31 24.59 -12.23
C HIS A 566 5.94 23.93 -13.45
N ILE A 567 5.15 23.22 -14.26
CA ILE A 567 5.71 22.53 -15.42
C ILE A 567 6.16 23.50 -16.52
N GLY A 568 5.47 24.64 -16.67
CA GLY A 568 5.89 25.73 -17.55
C GLY A 568 7.26 26.30 -17.17
N LYS A 569 7.53 26.51 -15.86
CA LYS A 569 8.86 26.89 -15.35
C LYS A 569 9.94 25.85 -15.68
N LEU A 570 9.58 24.57 -15.64
CA LEU A 570 10.46 23.45 -16.00
C LEU A 570 10.58 23.20 -17.51
N GLY A 571 9.92 24.03 -18.33
CA GLY A 571 9.93 23.93 -19.79
C GLY A 571 9.21 22.71 -20.36
N GLY A 572 8.28 22.13 -19.60
CA GLY A 572 7.52 20.93 -19.97
C GLY A 572 6.02 21.19 -20.24
N PRO A 573 5.33 20.29 -20.96
CA PRO A 573 3.89 20.39 -21.18
C PRO A 573 3.09 19.92 -19.96
N LEU A 574 1.92 20.53 -19.76
CA LEU A 574 0.87 20.01 -18.87
C LEU A 574 -0.10 19.14 -19.69
N LEU A 575 -0.05 17.83 -19.49
CA LEU A 575 -0.97 16.86 -20.05
C LEU A 575 -2.14 16.63 -19.09
N LEU A 576 -3.26 16.15 -19.63
CA LEU A 576 -4.49 15.90 -18.89
C LEU A 576 -4.84 14.41 -18.90
N SER A 577 -5.44 13.92 -17.83
CA SER A 577 -5.94 12.53 -17.72
C SER A 577 -7.35 12.46 -17.17
N ASP A 578 -8.08 11.40 -17.50
CA ASP A 578 -9.21 10.97 -16.67
C ASP A 578 -8.69 10.49 -15.29
N PRO A 579 -9.44 10.67 -14.19
CA PRO A 579 -8.99 10.24 -12.86
C PRO A 579 -8.68 8.74 -12.74
N ASN A 580 -9.33 7.90 -13.54
CA ASN A 580 -9.29 6.44 -13.39
C ASN A 580 -8.62 5.70 -14.55
N ALA A 581 -8.42 6.35 -15.70
CA ALA A 581 -7.70 5.78 -16.84
C ALA A 581 -6.88 6.82 -17.62
N LEU A 582 -5.61 6.51 -17.89
CA LEU A 582 -4.75 7.34 -18.74
C LEU A 582 -5.25 7.27 -20.19
N PRO A 583 -5.64 8.38 -20.83
CA PRO A 583 -6.12 8.37 -22.20
C PRO A 583 -5.06 7.82 -23.17
N ALA A 584 -5.48 6.99 -24.12
CA ALA A 584 -4.57 6.32 -25.06
C ALA A 584 -3.69 7.30 -25.86
N VAL A 585 -4.23 8.49 -26.21
CA VAL A 585 -3.49 9.55 -26.90
C VAL A 585 -2.36 10.13 -26.03
N VAL A 586 -2.59 10.25 -24.72
CA VAL A 586 -1.61 10.75 -23.75
C VAL A 586 -0.53 9.69 -23.52
N ASN A 587 -0.93 8.43 -23.34
CA ASN A 587 0.00 7.31 -23.23
C ASN A 587 0.92 7.21 -24.46
N SER A 588 0.35 7.28 -25.66
CA SER A 588 1.12 7.18 -26.91
C SER A 588 2.12 8.32 -27.07
N TYR A 589 1.72 9.55 -26.72
CA TYR A 589 2.63 10.70 -26.70
C TYR A 589 3.81 10.48 -25.75
N LEU A 590 3.53 10.07 -24.51
CA LEU A 590 4.55 9.86 -23.48
C LEU A 590 5.53 8.74 -23.83
N VAL A 591 5.02 7.61 -24.34
CA VAL A 591 5.86 6.51 -24.82
C VAL A 591 6.77 6.99 -25.95
N GLY A 592 6.25 7.80 -26.87
CA GLY A 592 7.02 8.35 -27.99
C GLY A 592 8.16 9.30 -27.58
N ILE A 593 8.09 9.91 -26.39
CA ILE A 593 9.12 10.81 -25.87
C ILE A 593 9.83 10.26 -24.63
N ASN A 594 9.59 9.00 -24.26
CA ASN A 594 9.99 8.48 -22.95
C ASN A 594 11.50 8.62 -22.72
N SER A 595 12.33 8.45 -23.75
CA SER A 595 13.79 8.52 -23.68
C SER A 595 14.32 9.89 -23.25
N THR A 596 13.59 10.98 -23.53
CA THR A 596 14.01 12.34 -23.18
C THR A 596 13.52 12.78 -21.80
N ILE A 597 12.47 12.15 -21.27
CA ILE A 597 11.90 12.51 -19.97
C ILE A 597 12.92 12.21 -18.87
N THR A 598 13.27 13.19 -18.05
CA THR A 598 14.06 13.03 -16.82
C THR A 598 13.28 13.44 -15.58
N GLY A 599 12.23 14.25 -15.74
CA GLY A 599 11.30 14.64 -14.68
C GLY A 599 9.85 14.40 -15.09
N ALA A 600 9.06 13.79 -14.22
CA ALA A 600 7.63 13.59 -14.42
C ALA A 600 6.89 13.98 -13.14
N PHE A 601 5.74 14.64 -13.29
CA PHE A 601 5.02 15.20 -12.15
C PHE A 601 3.53 14.87 -12.25
N ILE A 602 2.91 14.49 -11.13
CA ILE A 602 1.47 14.37 -10.99
C ILE A 602 1.00 15.49 -10.06
N TYR A 603 -0.01 16.25 -10.48
CA TYR A 603 -0.61 17.31 -9.66
C TYR A 603 -1.96 16.85 -9.10
N GLY A 604 -2.07 16.89 -7.77
CA GLY A 604 -3.29 16.53 -7.05
C GLY A 604 -3.29 15.13 -6.43
N GLY A 605 -4.26 14.93 -5.55
CA GLY A 605 -4.42 13.70 -4.76
C GLY A 605 -4.85 12.46 -5.56
N PRO A 606 -4.92 11.28 -4.93
CA PRO A 606 -5.42 10.06 -5.57
C PRO A 606 -6.85 10.17 -6.11
N ALA A 607 -7.67 11.08 -5.56
CA ALA A 607 -8.99 11.38 -6.10
C ALA A 607 -8.97 12.13 -7.44
N ALA A 608 -7.93 12.94 -7.68
CA ALA A 608 -7.73 13.64 -8.95
C ALA A 608 -7.07 12.76 -10.00
N ILE A 609 -6.06 11.98 -9.58
CA ILE A 609 -5.31 11.02 -10.40
C ILE A 609 -5.07 9.76 -9.57
N SER A 610 -5.82 8.70 -9.85
CA SER A 610 -5.77 7.44 -9.10
C SER A 610 -4.39 6.76 -9.12
N ALA A 611 -4.17 5.82 -8.20
CA ALA A 611 -2.98 4.96 -8.20
C ALA A 611 -2.84 4.16 -9.51
N ASN A 612 -3.96 3.76 -10.12
CA ASN A 612 -3.98 3.10 -11.42
C ASN A 612 -3.40 4.02 -12.51
N VAL A 613 -3.91 5.26 -12.61
CA VAL A 613 -3.40 6.23 -13.59
C VAL A 613 -1.94 6.58 -13.34
N ALA A 614 -1.52 6.72 -12.07
CA ALA A 614 -0.12 6.95 -11.73
C ALA A 614 0.80 5.82 -12.22
N THR A 615 0.33 4.57 -12.11
CA THR A 615 1.05 3.38 -12.62
C THR A 615 1.13 3.38 -14.14
N GLN A 616 0.03 3.69 -14.83
CA GLN A 616 0.00 3.84 -16.28
C GLN A 616 0.94 4.97 -16.75
N TYR A 617 0.93 6.10 -16.04
CA TYR A 617 1.78 7.24 -16.34
C TYR A 617 3.27 6.90 -16.17
N ARG A 618 3.63 6.23 -15.07
CA ARG A 618 4.98 5.70 -14.83
C ARG A 618 5.44 4.78 -15.96
N THR A 619 4.59 3.83 -16.34
CA THR A 619 4.90 2.91 -17.44
C THR A 619 5.15 3.68 -18.75
N ALA A 620 4.28 4.65 -19.05
CA ALA A 620 4.37 5.44 -20.28
C ALA A 620 5.66 6.29 -20.37
N ILE A 621 6.20 6.75 -19.23
CA ILE A 621 7.47 7.50 -19.20
C ILE A 621 8.72 6.60 -19.19
N GLY A 622 8.57 5.27 -19.25
CA GLY A 622 9.68 4.31 -19.20
C GLY A 622 10.14 3.99 -17.78
N GLY A 623 9.19 3.93 -16.85
CA GLY A 623 9.40 3.70 -15.43
C GLY A 623 9.21 2.29 -14.92
#